data_AF-A0A817LNI0-F1
#
_entry.id   AF-A0A817LNI0-F1
#
_cell.length_a   1.000
_cell.length_b   1.000
_cell.length_c   1.000
_cell.angle_alpha   90.00
_cell.angle_beta   90.00
_cell.angle_gamma   90.00
#
_symmetry.space_group_name_H-M   'P 1'
#
loop_
_entity.id
_entity.type
_entity.pdbx_description
1 polymer ?
#
loop_
_entity_poly.entity_id
_entity_poly.type
_entity_poly.pdbx_seq_one_letter_code
_entity_poly.pdbx_strand_id
1 'polypeptide(L)'
;MDDATAALAGNTKKYNIPLSHFEHKYIQNCTDGKELERIYKELISGEIGSFPALEQLTLDRIQDIKPNSQTLRKDKVPLDKSALPNDERQQLDDFLKEMLQKNRTSSIIAKDHQNNGFDSVPIRSKSIISNSITPTSSAPVINSNGKQKQIVPRSYDEWGKLDQQLSKDLSSDNEDDEVDDDEDDEDDNNDKDEKTSSFINIYCNLN
;
A
#
# COMPACT_ATOMS: atom_id res chain seq x y z
N MET A 1 -40.03 19.64 -40.40
CA MET A 1 -39.80 18.20 -40.53
C MET A 1 -38.47 17.92 -39.82
N ASP A 2 -38.36 17.32 -38.64
CA ASP A 2 -39.31 16.63 -37.77
C ASP A 2 -38.74 16.68 -36.33
N ASP A 3 -39.30 17.52 -35.45
CA ASP A 3 -38.93 17.58 -34.01
C ASP A 3 -39.77 16.59 -33.16
N ALA A 4 -40.54 15.70 -33.79
CA ALA A 4 -41.53 14.86 -33.11
C ALA A 4 -41.00 13.46 -32.70
N THR A 5 -39.80 13.05 -33.13
CA THR A 5 -39.29 11.68 -32.89
C THR A 5 -38.36 11.58 -31.66
N ALA A 6 -38.09 12.69 -30.95
CA ALA A 6 -37.20 12.71 -29.79
C ALA A 6 -37.90 12.37 -28.46
N ALA A 7 -39.24 12.44 -28.39
CA ALA A 7 -39.99 12.31 -27.14
C ALA A 7 -40.41 10.87 -26.76
N LEU A 8 -40.06 9.88 -27.59
CA LEU A 8 -40.34 8.46 -27.34
C LEU A 8 -39.07 7.60 -27.32
N ALA A 9 -37.90 8.21 -27.13
CA ALA A 9 -36.69 7.46 -26.85
C ALA A 9 -36.58 7.35 -25.33
N GLY A 10 -36.90 6.17 -24.78
CA GLY A 10 -36.48 5.89 -23.41
C GLY A 10 -34.95 5.96 -23.34
N ASN A 11 -34.43 6.81 -22.47
CA ASN A 11 -33.01 6.84 -22.16
C ASN A 11 -32.76 5.98 -20.92
N THR A 12 -31.56 5.43 -20.82
CA THR A 12 -31.13 4.70 -19.62
C THR A 12 -30.82 5.64 -18.46
N LYS A 13 -31.00 5.16 -17.22
CA LYS A 13 -30.88 6.02 -16.04
C LYS A 13 -29.44 6.35 -15.68
N LYS A 14 -28.49 5.45 -15.97
CA LYS A 14 -27.09 5.59 -15.54
C LYS A 14 -26.25 6.44 -16.49
N TYR A 15 -26.32 6.16 -17.79
CA TYR A 15 -25.48 6.86 -18.77
C TYR A 15 -26.27 7.70 -19.79
N ASN A 16 -27.60 7.80 -19.64
CA ASN A 16 -28.49 8.56 -20.52
C ASN A 16 -28.37 8.14 -22.00
N ILE A 17 -28.19 6.85 -22.24
CA ILE A 17 -28.01 6.32 -23.59
C ILE A 17 -29.40 6.08 -24.20
N PRO A 18 -29.68 6.57 -25.42
CA PRO A 18 -30.92 6.26 -26.12
C PRO A 18 -31.07 4.75 -26.36
N LEU A 19 -32.28 4.22 -26.19
CA LEU A 19 -32.58 2.80 -26.49
C LEU A 19 -32.22 2.38 -27.92
N SER A 20 -32.22 3.31 -28.89
CA SER A 20 -31.81 3.06 -30.28
C SER A 20 -30.33 2.65 -30.42
N HIS A 21 -29.47 3.02 -29.47
CA HIS A 21 -28.05 2.67 -29.51
C HIS A 21 -27.78 1.21 -29.07
N PHE A 22 -28.80 0.53 -28.54
CA PHE A 22 -28.74 -0.90 -28.19
C PHE A 22 -29.13 -1.82 -29.35
N GLU A 23 -29.30 -1.28 -30.55
CA GLU A 23 -29.54 -2.08 -31.74
C GLU A 23 -28.25 -2.70 -32.28
N HIS A 24 -28.33 -3.96 -32.71
CA HIS A 24 -27.21 -4.70 -33.31
C HIS A 24 -26.50 -3.93 -34.45
N LYS A 25 -27.27 -3.25 -35.29
CA LYS A 25 -26.74 -2.45 -36.41
C LYS A 25 -25.95 -1.23 -35.94
N TYR A 26 -26.38 -0.60 -34.85
CA TYR A 26 -25.70 0.56 -34.30
C TYR A 26 -24.34 0.16 -33.73
N ILE A 27 -24.31 -0.92 -32.94
CA ILE A 27 -23.09 -1.39 -32.27
C ILE A 27 -22.03 -1.82 -33.29
N GLN A 28 -22.43 -2.48 -34.39
CA GLN A 28 -21.51 -2.84 -35.48
C GLN A 28 -20.83 -1.61 -36.12
N ASN A 29 -21.57 -0.51 -36.29
CA ASN A 29 -21.07 0.70 -36.92
C ASN A 29 -20.42 1.69 -35.94
N CYS A 30 -20.60 1.48 -34.63
CA CYS A 30 -20.05 2.36 -33.61
C CYS A 30 -18.51 2.35 -33.65
N THR A 31 -17.92 3.53 -33.53
CA THR A 31 -16.46 3.74 -33.52
C THR A 31 -15.98 4.37 -32.20
N ASP A 32 -16.90 4.82 -31.34
CA ASP A 32 -16.53 5.38 -30.04
C ASP A 32 -16.39 4.26 -29.00
N GLY A 33 -15.14 3.99 -28.60
CA GLY A 33 -14.86 3.00 -27.57
C GLY A 33 -15.46 3.34 -26.20
N LYS A 34 -15.63 4.63 -25.85
CA LYS A 34 -16.21 5.01 -24.55
C LYS A 34 -17.72 4.75 -24.51
N GLU A 35 -18.39 4.98 -25.62
CA GLU A 35 -19.82 4.71 -25.75
C GLU A 35 -20.10 3.21 -25.66
N LEU A 36 -19.34 2.38 -26.38
CA LEU A 36 -19.45 0.93 -26.30
C LEU A 36 -19.21 0.39 -24.89
N GLU A 37 -18.22 0.93 -24.16
CA GLU A 37 -17.98 0.56 -22.76
C GLU A 37 -19.20 0.87 -21.86
N ARG A 38 -19.93 1.96 -22.13
CA ARG A 38 -21.14 2.30 -21.36
C ARG A 38 -22.31 1.42 -21.74
N ILE A 39 -22.52 1.17 -23.03
CA ILE A 39 -23.55 0.23 -23.54
C ILE A 39 -23.37 -1.14 -22.89
N TYR A 40 -22.15 -1.68 -22.89
CA TYR A 40 -21.86 -2.98 -22.29
C TYR A 40 -22.13 -3.02 -20.78
N LYS A 41 -21.78 -1.94 -20.04
CA LYS A 41 -22.09 -1.84 -18.60
C LYS A 41 -23.59 -1.84 -18.33
N GLU A 42 -24.39 -1.23 -19.19
CA GLU A 42 -25.85 -1.24 -19.02
C GLU A 42 -26.45 -2.60 -19.33
N LEU A 43 -25.95 -3.28 -20.37
CA LEU A 43 -26.33 -4.65 -20.68
C LEU A 43 -26.04 -5.61 -19.52
N ILE A 44 -24.82 -5.59 -18.94
CA ILE A 44 -24.50 -6.40 -17.75
C ILE A 44 -25.40 -6.04 -16.57
N SER A 45 -25.69 -4.75 -16.39
CA SER A 45 -26.52 -4.32 -15.26
C SER A 45 -27.97 -4.78 -15.37
N GLY A 46 -28.39 -5.29 -16.53
CA GLY A 46 -29.71 -5.84 -16.77
C GLY A 46 -30.84 -4.80 -16.73
N GLU A 47 -30.53 -3.51 -16.85
CA GLU A 47 -31.52 -2.43 -16.75
C GLU A 47 -32.56 -2.49 -17.88
N ILE A 48 -32.13 -2.94 -19.07
CA ILE A 48 -32.96 -3.08 -20.28
C ILE A 48 -33.41 -4.55 -20.47
N GLY A 49 -32.81 -5.48 -19.73
CA GLY A 49 -32.92 -6.92 -19.94
C GLY A 49 -31.56 -7.57 -20.24
N SER A 50 -31.52 -8.90 -20.27
CA SER A 50 -30.31 -9.67 -20.60
C SER A 50 -30.37 -10.12 -22.06
N PHE A 51 -29.32 -9.77 -22.81
CA PHE A 51 -29.21 -10.05 -24.23
C PHE A 51 -27.80 -10.60 -24.53
N PRO A 52 -27.56 -11.91 -24.32
CA PRO A 52 -26.21 -12.47 -24.36
C PRO A 52 -25.53 -12.30 -25.73
N ALA A 53 -26.30 -12.36 -26.82
CA ALA A 53 -25.76 -12.15 -28.17
C ALA A 53 -25.29 -10.70 -28.40
N LEU A 54 -25.98 -9.72 -27.81
CA LEU A 54 -25.64 -8.31 -27.94
C LEU A 54 -24.45 -7.94 -27.02
N GLU A 55 -24.38 -8.56 -25.84
CA GLU A 55 -23.24 -8.47 -24.93
C GLU A 55 -21.95 -9.02 -25.56
N GLN A 56 -22.02 -10.14 -26.27
CA GLN A 56 -20.86 -10.68 -26.99
C GLN A 56 -20.42 -9.77 -28.13
N LEU A 57 -21.36 -9.31 -28.95
CA LEU A 57 -21.04 -8.40 -30.06
C LEU A 57 -20.40 -7.10 -29.57
N THR A 58 -20.92 -6.52 -28.49
CA THR A 58 -20.32 -5.32 -27.88
C THR A 58 -18.89 -5.58 -27.39
N LEU A 59 -18.64 -6.74 -26.75
CA LEU A 59 -17.29 -7.13 -26.34
C LEU A 59 -16.33 -7.27 -27.52
N ASP A 60 -16.72 -7.99 -28.56
CA ASP A 60 -15.91 -8.20 -29.76
C ASP A 60 -15.57 -6.84 -30.41
N ARG A 61 -16.55 -5.94 -30.48
CA ARG A 61 -16.33 -4.59 -31.02
C ARG A 61 -15.42 -3.74 -30.14
N ILE A 62 -15.53 -3.83 -28.82
CA ILE A 62 -14.62 -3.17 -27.87
C ILE A 62 -13.20 -3.71 -28.04
N GLN A 63 -13.04 -5.02 -28.28
CA GLN A 63 -11.73 -5.63 -28.54
C GLN A 63 -11.07 -5.07 -29.80
N ASP A 64 -11.83 -4.87 -30.87
CA ASP A 64 -11.32 -4.28 -32.12
C ASP A 64 -10.89 -2.82 -31.97
N ILE A 65 -11.70 -1.99 -31.29
CA ILE A 65 -11.45 -0.55 -31.18
C ILE A 65 -10.46 -0.23 -30.06
N LYS A 66 -10.60 -0.89 -28.91
CA LYS A 66 -9.87 -0.58 -27.68
C LYS A 66 -9.48 -1.88 -26.94
N PRO A 67 -8.43 -2.58 -27.40
CA PRO A 67 -7.99 -3.84 -26.81
C PRO A 67 -7.52 -3.69 -25.36
N ASN A 68 -7.06 -2.50 -24.96
CA ASN A 68 -6.59 -2.21 -23.60
C ASN A 68 -7.69 -1.65 -22.67
N SER A 69 -8.96 -1.73 -23.06
CA SER A 69 -10.08 -1.24 -22.23
C SER A 69 -10.19 -2.00 -20.91
N GLN A 70 -10.63 -1.31 -19.86
CA GLN A 70 -10.88 -1.94 -18.56
C GLN A 70 -12.00 -2.97 -18.62
N THR A 71 -12.97 -2.76 -19.51
CA THR A 71 -14.12 -3.64 -19.71
C THR A 71 -13.74 -5.05 -20.15
N LEU A 72 -12.64 -5.21 -20.88
CA LEU A 72 -12.13 -6.53 -21.30
C LEU A 72 -11.33 -7.24 -20.19
N ARG A 73 -10.98 -6.54 -19.12
CA ARG A 73 -10.27 -7.14 -17.99
C ARG A 73 -11.26 -8.00 -17.23
N LYS A 74 -11.06 -9.30 -17.28
CA LYS A 74 -11.80 -10.24 -16.45
C LYS A 74 -11.26 -10.14 -15.03
N ASP A 75 -12.14 -9.93 -14.07
CA ASP A 75 -11.81 -10.05 -12.65
C ASP A 75 -11.39 -11.50 -12.39
N LYS A 76 -10.09 -11.75 -12.41
CA LYS A 76 -9.53 -13.05 -12.06
C LYS A 76 -9.58 -13.16 -10.55
N VAL A 77 -10.31 -14.16 -10.04
CA VAL A 77 -10.30 -14.49 -8.62
C VAL A 77 -8.83 -14.69 -8.20
N PRO A 78 -8.40 -14.11 -7.06
CA PRO A 78 -7.07 -14.36 -6.53
C PRO A 78 -6.78 -15.86 -6.52
N LEU A 79 -5.61 -16.26 -7.02
CA LEU A 79 -5.22 -17.66 -6.95
C LEU A 79 -5.11 -18.04 -5.47
N ASP A 80 -5.78 -19.13 -5.10
CA ASP A 80 -5.63 -19.70 -3.77
C ASP A 80 -4.22 -20.28 -3.60
N LYS A 81 -3.72 -20.32 -2.36
CA LYS A 81 -2.40 -20.86 -2.04
C LYS A 81 -2.25 -22.32 -2.50
N SER A 82 -3.36 -23.07 -2.58
CA SER A 82 -3.39 -24.44 -3.09
C SER A 82 -3.05 -24.56 -4.57
N ALA A 83 -3.18 -23.49 -5.35
CA ALA A 83 -2.87 -23.46 -6.77
C ALA A 83 -1.37 -23.26 -7.07
N LEU A 84 -0.56 -22.92 -6.07
CA LEU A 84 0.89 -22.83 -6.21
C LEU A 84 1.54 -24.23 -6.05
N PRO A 85 2.67 -24.49 -6.73
CA PRO A 85 3.44 -25.72 -6.53
C PRO A 85 3.96 -25.80 -5.09
N ASN A 86 4.21 -27.03 -4.61
CA ASN A 86 4.53 -27.27 -3.21
C ASN A 86 5.82 -26.55 -2.76
N ASP A 87 6.82 -26.51 -3.63
CA ASP A 87 8.11 -25.89 -3.34
C ASP A 87 7.96 -24.37 -3.13
N GLU A 88 7.24 -23.68 -4.02
CA GLU A 88 6.96 -22.24 -3.89
C GLU A 88 6.10 -21.93 -2.65
N ARG A 89 5.14 -22.81 -2.34
CA ARG A 89 4.30 -22.68 -1.13
C ARG A 89 5.15 -22.74 0.14
N GLN A 90 6.10 -23.66 0.19
CA GLN A 90 6.98 -23.83 1.33
C GLN A 90 7.94 -22.64 1.47
N GLN A 91 8.52 -22.16 0.36
CA GLN A 91 9.36 -20.96 0.35
C GLN A 91 8.61 -19.74 0.89
N LEU A 92 7.36 -19.54 0.47
CA LEU A 92 6.52 -18.45 0.99
C LEU A 92 6.25 -18.59 2.48
N ASP A 93 5.94 -19.81 2.95
CA ASP A 93 5.69 -20.07 4.36
C ASP A 93 6.92 -19.82 5.23
N ASP A 94 8.09 -20.24 4.76
CA ASP A 94 9.34 -20.09 5.49
C ASP A 94 9.79 -18.61 5.50
N PHE A 95 9.63 -17.89 4.38
CA PHE A 95 9.82 -16.44 4.33
C PHE A 95 8.89 -15.69 5.30
N LEU A 96 7.60 -16.04 5.33
CA LEU A 96 6.63 -15.46 6.25
C LEU A 96 7.01 -15.72 7.72
N LYS A 97 7.43 -16.94 8.04
CA LYS A 97 7.89 -17.28 9.40
C LYS A 97 9.14 -16.50 9.78
N GLU A 98 10.13 -16.42 8.90
CA GLU A 98 11.36 -15.67 9.13
C GLU A 98 11.06 -14.19 9.37
N MET A 99 10.24 -13.58 8.53
CA MET A 99 9.83 -12.18 8.68
C MET A 99 9.10 -11.96 10.01
N LEU A 100 8.17 -12.84 10.39
CA LEU A 100 7.47 -12.76 11.67
C LEU A 100 8.42 -12.91 12.86
N GLN A 101 9.41 -13.81 12.76
CA GLN A 101 10.41 -14.01 13.80
C GLN A 101 11.34 -12.80 13.94
N LYS A 102 11.82 -12.25 12.83
CA LYS A 102 12.64 -11.02 12.80
C LYS A 102 11.90 -9.81 13.38
N ASN A 103 10.61 -9.69 13.10
CA ASN A 103 9.76 -8.65 13.69
C ASN A 103 9.49 -8.87 15.18
N ARG A 104 9.45 -10.12 15.66
CA ARG A 104 9.35 -10.42 17.09
C ARG A 104 10.65 -10.09 17.82
N THR A 105 11.80 -10.52 17.30
CA THR A 105 13.09 -10.25 17.93
C THR A 105 13.40 -8.76 17.97
N SER A 106 13.11 -8.00 16.91
CA SER A 106 13.24 -6.54 16.94
C SER A 106 12.34 -5.89 17.98
N SER A 107 11.11 -6.39 18.19
CA SER A 107 10.22 -5.90 19.24
C SER A 107 10.67 -6.26 20.66
N ILE A 108 11.44 -7.34 20.83
CA ILE A 108 12.00 -7.75 22.13
C ILE A 108 13.21 -6.89 22.45
N ILE A 109 14.12 -6.70 21.48
CA ILE A 109 15.29 -5.81 21.60
C ILE A 109 14.84 -4.36 21.91
N ALA A 110 13.77 -3.88 21.28
CA ALA A 110 13.19 -2.57 21.57
C ALA A 110 12.57 -2.44 22.98
N LYS A 111 12.24 -3.56 23.65
CA LYS A 111 11.75 -3.57 25.04
C LYS A 111 12.90 -3.66 26.05
N ASP A 112 13.97 -4.36 25.73
CA ASP A 112 15.15 -4.44 26.59
C ASP A 112 15.88 -3.09 26.70
N HIS A 113 15.89 -2.28 25.63
CA HIS A 113 16.39 -0.91 25.69
C HIS A 113 15.56 0.04 26.59
N GLN A 114 14.33 -0.30 26.99
CA GLN A 114 13.55 0.49 27.95
C GLN A 114 13.85 0.14 29.41
N ASN A 115 14.44 -1.03 29.68
CA ASN A 115 14.73 -1.50 31.04
C ASN A 115 16.16 -1.18 31.51
N ASN A 116 17.08 -0.86 30.60
CA ASN A 116 18.40 -0.36 30.96
C ASN A 116 18.33 1.16 31.14
N GLY A 117 18.41 1.59 32.40
CA GLY A 117 18.04 2.93 32.87
C GLY A 117 18.98 4.08 32.46
N PHE A 118 19.04 4.40 31.17
CA PHE A 118 19.51 5.72 30.71
C PHE A 118 18.61 6.20 29.55
N ASP A 119 17.91 7.32 29.80
CA ASP A 119 17.09 8.11 28.87
C ASP A 119 16.10 7.39 27.96
N SER A 120 15.08 6.75 28.56
CA SER A 120 13.88 6.34 27.81
C SER A 120 12.87 7.49 27.73
N VAL A 121 12.67 8.03 26.52
CA VAL A 121 11.54 8.92 26.22
C VAL A 121 10.19 8.28 26.62
N PRO A 122 9.23 9.05 27.15
CA PRO A 122 7.99 8.51 27.68
C PRO A 122 7.13 7.92 26.56
N ILE A 123 6.98 6.59 26.57
CA ILE A 123 6.10 5.87 25.65
C ILE A 123 4.66 6.03 26.13
N ARG A 124 3.82 6.62 25.28
CA ARG A 124 2.39 6.78 25.53
C ARG A 124 1.71 5.42 25.50
N SER A 125 1.49 4.82 26.67
CA SER A 125 0.71 3.59 26.80
C SER A 125 -0.74 3.85 26.36
N LYS A 126 -1.30 2.91 25.58
CA LYS A 126 -2.70 2.97 25.18
C LYS A 126 -3.56 2.64 26.40
N SER A 127 -4.29 3.64 26.90
CA SER A 127 -5.29 3.42 27.94
C SER A 127 -6.39 2.51 27.37
N ILE A 128 -6.53 1.32 27.94
CA ILE A 128 -7.63 0.41 27.65
C ILE A 128 -8.90 1.09 28.18
N ILE A 129 -9.78 1.53 27.28
CA ILE A 129 -11.13 1.97 27.64
C ILE A 129 -11.91 0.72 28.06
N SER A 130 -11.88 0.41 29.35
CA SER A 130 -12.78 -0.58 29.95
C SER A 130 -14.15 0.07 30.18
N ASN A 131 -15.16 -0.39 29.46
CA ASN A 131 -16.55 -0.04 29.73
C ASN A 131 -17.04 -0.82 30.96
N SER A 132 -16.73 -0.35 32.16
CA SER A 132 -17.51 -0.69 33.34
C SER A 132 -17.63 0.52 34.26
N ILE A 133 -18.86 1.01 34.38
CA ILE A 133 -19.28 2.08 35.27
C ILE A 133 -19.21 1.56 36.72
N THR A 134 -18.36 2.13 37.57
CA THR A 134 -18.65 2.45 38.98
C THR A 134 -17.66 3.50 39.53
N PRO A 135 -18.10 4.48 40.33
CA PRO A 135 -17.23 5.52 40.86
C PRO A 135 -16.81 5.23 42.32
N THR A 136 -15.51 5.23 42.60
CA THR A 136 -15.01 5.47 43.96
C THR A 136 -13.80 6.40 43.92
N SER A 137 -14.10 7.69 44.13
CA SER A 137 -13.31 8.67 44.90
C SER A 137 -11.78 8.59 44.86
N SER A 138 -11.13 9.41 44.02
CA SER A 138 -10.28 10.54 44.44
C SER A 138 -9.59 11.16 43.21
N ALA A 139 -9.56 12.49 43.16
CA ALA A 139 -9.43 13.34 41.97
C ALA A 139 -8.01 13.40 41.32
N PRO A 140 -7.82 14.07 40.15
CA PRO A 140 -7.86 15.53 40.11
C PRO A 140 -8.74 16.12 38.99
N VAL A 141 -9.17 17.35 39.29
CA VAL A 141 -10.03 18.24 38.51
C VAL A 141 -9.40 18.54 37.15
N ILE A 142 -10.10 18.19 36.06
CA ILE A 142 -9.85 18.78 34.73
C ILE A 142 -11.04 19.69 34.44
N ASN A 143 -10.74 20.99 34.39
CA ASN A 143 -11.67 22.05 34.02
C ASN A 143 -12.34 21.70 32.68
N SER A 144 -13.66 21.54 32.74
CA SER A 144 -14.52 21.28 31.60
C SER A 144 -14.72 22.55 30.80
N ASN A 145 -13.83 22.84 29.84
CA ASN A 145 -14.08 23.70 28.69
C ASN A 145 -12.99 23.45 27.64
N GLY A 146 -13.12 22.37 26.88
CA GLY A 146 -12.18 22.06 25.82
C GLY A 146 -12.74 21.00 24.89
N LYS A 147 -13.10 21.41 23.67
CA LYS A 147 -13.40 20.51 22.56
C LYS A 147 -12.29 19.45 22.50
N GLN A 148 -12.66 18.18 22.43
CA GLN A 148 -11.70 17.10 22.23
C GLN A 148 -10.89 17.43 20.97
N LYS A 149 -9.63 17.84 21.13
CA LYS A 149 -8.76 18.12 20.00
C LYS A 149 -8.54 16.78 19.28
N GLN A 150 -9.10 16.64 18.09
CA GLN A 150 -8.75 15.55 17.20
C GLN A 150 -7.25 15.62 16.93
N ILE A 151 -6.62 14.45 16.77
CA ILE A 151 -5.22 14.37 16.37
C ILE A 151 -5.18 14.81 14.91
N VAL A 152 -4.96 16.10 14.69
CA VAL A 152 -4.72 16.65 13.35
C VAL A 152 -3.27 16.30 13.01
N PRO A 153 -3.02 15.68 11.84
CA PRO A 153 -1.65 15.43 11.40
C PRO A 153 -0.89 16.75 11.31
N ARG A 154 0.41 16.69 11.60
CA ARG A 154 1.29 17.84 11.63
C ARG A 154 1.27 18.58 10.28
N SER A 155 1.18 19.91 10.29
CA SER A 155 1.15 20.69 9.05
C SER A 155 2.51 20.66 8.33
N TYR A 156 2.53 20.77 7.00
CA TYR A 156 3.77 20.73 6.19
C TYR A 156 4.80 21.79 6.63
N ASP A 157 4.35 22.97 7.07
CA ASP A 157 5.21 24.05 7.56
C ASP A 157 5.98 23.68 8.85
N GLU A 158 5.42 22.77 9.64
CA GLU A 158 6.07 22.28 10.86
C GLU A 158 7.18 21.26 10.55
N TRP A 159 7.11 20.57 9.41
CA TRP A 159 8.18 19.67 8.97
C TRP A 159 9.44 20.44 8.59
N GLY A 160 9.31 21.60 7.95
CA GLY A 160 10.47 22.45 7.61
C GLY A 160 11.21 23.00 8.84
N LYS A 161 10.52 23.17 9.98
CA LYS A 161 11.13 23.60 11.25
C LYS A 161 11.91 22.46 11.91
N LEU A 162 11.42 21.23 11.81
CA LEU A 162 12.12 20.05 12.32
C LEU A 162 13.41 19.80 11.55
N ASP A 163 13.39 20.00 10.24
CA ASP A 163 14.57 19.83 9.38
C ASP A 163 15.69 20.82 9.75
N GLN A 164 15.32 22.08 10.00
CA GLN A 164 16.25 23.10 10.50
C GLN A 164 16.82 22.75 11.88
N GLN A 165 15.99 22.27 12.80
CA GLN A 165 16.45 21.86 14.12
C GLN A 165 17.42 20.68 14.03
N LEU A 166 17.07 19.64 13.27
CA LEU A 166 17.90 18.45 13.08
C LEU A 166 19.26 18.80 12.47
N SER A 167 19.28 19.68 11.47
CA SER A 167 20.54 20.16 10.87
C SER A 167 21.44 20.91 11.86
N LYS A 168 20.83 21.65 12.80
CA LYS A 168 21.56 22.38 13.84
C LYS A 168 22.13 21.45 14.91
N ASP A 169 21.36 20.45 15.32
CA ASP A 169 21.79 19.47 16.31
C ASP A 169 22.97 18.64 15.75
N LEU A 170 22.90 18.19 14.49
CA LEU A 170 24.01 17.49 13.81
C LEU A 170 25.27 18.35 13.63
N SER A 171 25.12 19.68 13.50
CA SER A 171 26.28 20.58 13.42
C SER A 171 26.94 20.83 14.77
N SER A 172 26.20 20.71 15.88
CA SER A 172 26.70 20.98 17.22
C SER A 172 27.54 19.83 17.80
N ASP A 173 27.39 18.62 17.28
CA ASP A 173 28.09 17.42 17.77
C ASP A 173 29.50 17.23 17.16
N ASN A 174 30.00 18.17 16.35
CA ASN A 174 31.31 18.07 15.68
C ASN A 174 32.39 19.03 16.22
N GLU A 175 32.18 19.72 17.35
CA GLU A 175 33.14 20.71 17.87
C GLU A 175 33.97 20.26 19.09
N ASP A 176 33.82 19.03 19.59
CA ASP A 176 34.57 18.56 20.77
C ASP A 176 35.30 17.23 20.51
N ASP A 177 36.35 17.23 19.68
CA ASP A 177 37.36 16.16 19.64
C ASP A 177 38.71 16.72 19.14
N GLU A 178 39.32 17.64 19.90
CA GLU A 178 40.80 17.77 19.93
C GLU A 178 41.30 16.80 20.99
N VAL A 179 41.68 15.59 20.56
CA VAL A 179 42.39 14.61 21.40
C VAL A 179 43.87 14.79 21.16
N ASP A 180 44.61 15.11 22.23
CA ASP A 180 46.07 15.11 22.27
C ASP A 180 46.59 13.69 22.02
N ASP A 181 47.26 13.47 20.88
CA ASP A 181 47.99 12.24 20.56
C ASP A 181 49.32 12.22 21.34
N ASP A 182 49.33 11.57 22.52
CA ASP A 182 50.56 11.09 23.16
C ASP A 182 50.89 9.69 22.59
N GLU A 183 51.94 9.64 21.75
CA GLU A 183 52.55 8.41 21.22
C GLU A 183 53.31 7.68 22.35
N ASP A 184 52.77 6.56 22.85
CA ASP A 184 53.52 5.54 23.56
C ASP A 184 53.57 4.25 22.72
N ASP A 185 54.72 4.04 22.07
CA ASP A 185 55.12 2.81 21.40
C ASP A 185 55.34 1.68 22.42
N GLU A 186 54.55 0.60 22.36
CA GLU A 186 55.02 -0.72 22.78
C GLU A 186 54.64 -1.80 21.75
N ASP A 187 55.69 -2.36 21.16
CA ASP A 187 55.74 -3.61 20.40
C ASP A 187 55.05 -4.76 21.15
N ASP A 188 54.21 -5.55 20.47
CA ASP A 188 54.51 -6.99 20.43
C ASP A 188 53.84 -7.77 19.30
N ASN A 189 54.66 -8.67 18.76
CA ASN A 189 54.44 -9.51 17.60
C ASN A 189 53.47 -10.66 17.89
N ASN A 190 52.54 -10.98 16.97
CA ASN A 190 52.24 -12.37 16.62
C ASN A 190 51.31 -12.52 15.39
N ASP A 191 51.94 -12.88 14.27
CA ASP A 191 51.74 -14.19 13.62
C ASP A 191 50.29 -14.63 13.37
N LYS A 192 49.80 -14.44 12.13
CA LYS A 192 48.95 -15.41 11.39
C LYS A 192 49.03 -15.19 9.88
N ASP A 193 49.72 -16.13 9.24
CA ASP A 193 49.73 -16.37 7.80
C ASP A 193 48.32 -16.53 7.20
N GLU A 194 48.07 -15.73 6.17
CA GLU A 194 47.46 -16.05 4.87
C GLU A 194 46.40 -17.17 4.81
N LYS A 195 45.12 -16.78 4.89
CA LYS A 195 44.00 -17.53 4.29
C LYS A 195 43.11 -16.62 3.45
N THR A 196 43.59 -16.18 2.29
CA THR A 196 42.74 -15.55 1.26
C THR A 196 43.25 -15.84 -0.15
N SER A 197 43.40 -17.10 -0.53
CA SER A 197 43.57 -17.44 -1.95
C SER A 197 42.99 -18.80 -2.29
N SER A 198 41.66 -18.87 -2.33
CA SER A 198 40.92 -19.85 -3.15
C SER A 198 39.41 -19.65 -2.96
N PHE A 199 38.85 -18.52 -3.39
CA PHE A 199 37.39 -18.41 -3.53
C PHE A 199 36.95 -17.45 -4.63
N ILE A 200 37.63 -17.46 -5.78
CA ILE A 200 37.08 -16.89 -7.03
C ILE A 200 37.47 -17.79 -8.20
N ASN A 201 36.60 -18.75 -8.52
CA ASN A 201 36.22 -19.15 -9.88
C ASN A 201 35.54 -20.52 -9.82
N ILE A 202 34.21 -20.57 -10.02
CA ILE A 202 33.59 -21.40 -11.07
C ILE A 202 32.31 -20.68 -11.49
N TYR A 203 32.40 -19.93 -12.59
CA TYR A 203 31.27 -19.51 -13.41
C TYR A 203 30.65 -20.74 -14.11
N CYS A 204 29.33 -20.67 -14.30
CA CYS A 204 28.58 -21.11 -15.48
C CYS A 204 29.12 -22.29 -16.30
N ASN A 205 28.41 -23.42 -16.23
CA ASN A 205 27.90 -24.12 -17.41
C ASN A 205 27.03 -25.31 -17.00
N LEU A 206 25.83 -25.40 -17.55
CA LEU A 206 25.04 -26.59 -17.92
C LEU A 206 23.60 -26.06 -18.12
N ASN A 207 23.25 -25.61 -19.33
CA ASN A 207 22.77 -26.41 -20.48
C ASN A 207 21.36 -26.95 -20.26
#